data_AF-A0A4R9AWE1-F1
#
_entry.id   AF-A0A4R9AWE1-F1
#
_cell.length_a   1.000
_cell.length_b   1.000
_cell.length_c   1.000
_cell.angle_alpha   90.00
_cell.angle_beta   90.00
_cell.angle_gamma   90.00
#
_symmetry.space_group_name_H-M   'P 1'
#
loop_
_entity.id
_entity.type
_entity.pdbx_description
1 polymer ?
#
loop_
_entity_poly.entity_id
_entity_poly.type
_entity_poly.pdbx_seq_one_letter_code
_entity_poly.pdbx_strand_id
1 'polypeptide(L)'
;MTGRRTTGRRTTTWAEGQAAFAAAARWFAATVATIDTEWERPALGDWTVRDLVGHTSRALLTVEAYLGPDAGPGAGPDAGLDAGATVASPAAYYGLAMASLGEPSAVAARGHDAGLALGPDPAGMVEIIARRVLAQVAAADPEARVETPVGGMRLADYLPTRTFELTVHTCDLAAALGVPAAALGVPAAALGVPVSVPDAAASACLRLLADLAVEKGLAATLLLAATGRGPLPAGFTVL
;
A
#
# COMPACT_ATOMS: atom_id res chain seq x y z
N MET A 1 40.45 -2.26 21.56
CA MET A 1 39.36 -1.43 21.01
C MET A 1 38.96 -1.97 19.66
N THR A 2 37.99 -2.88 19.61
CA THR A 2 37.43 -3.43 18.37
C THR A 2 36.24 -2.57 17.97
N GLY A 3 36.43 -1.78 16.90
CA GLY A 3 35.39 -0.95 16.32
C GLY A 3 34.24 -1.83 15.82
N ARG A 4 33.07 -1.68 16.44
CA ARG A 4 31.81 -2.27 16.01
C ARG A 4 31.45 -1.62 14.67
N ARG A 5 31.68 -2.32 13.55
CA ARG A 5 31.10 -1.94 12.27
C ARG A 5 29.59 -2.13 12.40
N THR A 6 28.87 -1.04 12.58
CA THR A 6 27.44 -1.00 12.31
C THR A 6 27.26 -1.29 10.82
N THR A 7 26.85 -2.51 10.50
CA THR A 7 26.29 -2.84 9.18
C THR A 7 25.05 -1.97 9.02
N GLY A 8 25.20 -0.83 8.34
CA GLY A 8 24.08 0.06 8.05
C GLY A 8 23.05 -0.71 7.24
N ARG A 9 21.88 -0.96 7.83
CA ARG A 9 20.69 -1.37 7.07
C ARG A 9 20.52 -0.31 5.98
N ARG A 10 20.67 -0.69 4.70
CA ARG A 10 20.57 0.25 3.60
C ARG A 10 19.12 0.74 3.54
N THR A 11 18.86 1.90 4.11
CA THR A 11 17.56 2.56 4.10
C THR A 11 17.22 2.95 2.68
N THR A 12 15.98 2.68 2.24
CA THR A 12 15.47 3.17 0.96
C THR A 12 15.61 4.69 0.93
N THR A 13 16.20 5.23 -0.14
CA THR A 13 16.33 6.68 -0.30
C THR A 13 14.96 7.31 -0.55
N TRP A 14 14.79 8.60 -0.24
CA TRP A 14 13.54 9.29 -0.53
C TRP A 14 13.15 9.20 -2.01
N ALA A 15 14.12 9.38 -2.92
CA ALA A 15 13.89 9.28 -4.35
C ALA A 15 13.42 7.87 -4.78
N GLU A 16 13.99 6.81 -4.22
CA GLU A 16 13.51 5.44 -4.46
C GLU A 16 12.07 5.24 -3.93
N GLY A 17 11.76 5.79 -2.76
CA GLY A 17 10.42 5.75 -2.17
C GLY A 17 9.37 6.48 -3.03
N GLN A 18 9.69 7.70 -3.49
CA GLN A 18 8.84 8.45 -4.41
C GLN A 18 8.64 7.71 -5.73
N ALA A 19 9.70 7.13 -6.31
CA ALA A 19 9.62 6.38 -7.55
C ALA A 19 8.72 5.13 -7.40
N ALA A 20 8.84 4.40 -6.28
CA ALA A 20 8.02 3.24 -5.99
C ALA A 20 6.54 3.60 -5.82
N PHE A 21 6.24 4.64 -5.02
CA PHE A 21 4.87 5.14 -4.85
C PHE A 21 4.27 5.61 -6.17
N ALA A 22 5.04 6.35 -6.97
CA ALA A 22 4.60 6.84 -8.27
C ALA A 22 4.35 5.72 -9.28
N ALA A 23 5.17 4.67 -9.27
CA ALA A 23 4.94 3.49 -10.08
C ALA A 23 3.66 2.75 -9.66
N ALA A 24 3.45 2.55 -8.35
CA ALA A 24 2.25 1.90 -7.82
C ALA A 24 0.97 2.69 -8.14
N ALA A 25 0.97 4.01 -7.91
CA ALA A 25 -0.19 4.87 -8.17
C ALA A 25 -0.58 4.92 -9.66
N ARG A 26 0.40 5.03 -10.56
CA ARG A 26 0.14 4.98 -12.01
C ARG A 26 -0.36 3.62 -12.46
N TRP A 27 0.20 2.54 -11.92
CA TRP A 27 -0.25 1.20 -12.23
C TRP A 27 -1.67 0.92 -11.74
N PHE A 28 -2.02 1.40 -10.54
CA PHE A 28 -3.39 1.39 -10.04
C PHE A 28 -4.33 2.14 -10.98
N ALA A 29 -4.03 3.41 -11.31
CA ALA A 29 -4.87 4.21 -12.20
C ALA A 29 -5.03 3.57 -13.60
N ALA A 30 -3.97 2.99 -14.16
CA ALA A 30 -4.02 2.28 -15.43
C ALA A 30 -4.88 1.02 -15.37
N THR A 31 -4.83 0.27 -14.25
CA THR A 31 -5.68 -0.92 -14.03
C THR A 31 -7.14 -0.52 -13.89
N VAL A 32 -7.45 0.55 -13.14
CA VAL A 32 -8.82 1.05 -13.00
C VAL A 32 -9.38 1.53 -14.34
N ALA A 33 -8.55 2.16 -15.18
CA ALA A 33 -8.96 2.63 -16.51
C ALA A 33 -9.37 1.50 -17.47
N THR A 34 -9.09 0.23 -17.17
CA THR A 34 -9.57 -0.91 -17.98
C THR A 34 -10.99 -1.35 -17.61
N ILE A 35 -11.58 -0.81 -16.54
CA ILE A 35 -12.88 -1.21 -16.03
C ILE A 35 -13.98 -0.38 -16.70
N ASP A 36 -14.84 -1.05 -17.48
CA ASP A 36 -16.01 -0.41 -18.10
C ASP A 36 -17.28 -0.68 -17.28
N THR A 37 -17.73 -1.93 -17.24
CA THR A 37 -19.04 -2.29 -16.65
C THR A 37 -18.96 -3.20 -15.42
N GLU A 38 -17.78 -3.71 -15.05
CA GLU A 38 -17.62 -4.76 -14.03
C GLU A 38 -17.60 -4.25 -12.58
N TRP A 39 -18.02 -3.01 -12.34
CA TRP A 39 -17.92 -2.35 -11.02
C TRP A 39 -18.59 -3.10 -9.87
N GLU A 40 -19.72 -3.77 -10.12
CA GLU A 40 -20.48 -4.51 -9.10
C GLU A 40 -20.05 -5.99 -8.99
N ARG A 41 -19.05 -6.41 -9.77
CA ARG A 41 -18.52 -7.78 -9.71
C ARG A 41 -17.84 -8.03 -8.37
N PRO A 42 -17.98 -9.21 -7.73
CA PRO A 42 -17.18 -9.57 -6.56
C PRO A 42 -15.67 -9.56 -6.87
N ALA A 43 -14.87 -8.99 -5.96
CA ALA A 43 -13.43 -8.85 -6.12
C ALA A 43 -12.63 -9.49 -4.97
N LEU A 44 -12.85 -9.07 -3.73
CA LEU A 44 -12.06 -9.54 -2.58
C LEU A 44 -12.93 -9.66 -1.33
N GLY A 45 -13.13 -10.89 -0.85
CA GLY A 45 -14.04 -11.14 0.28
C GLY A 45 -15.44 -10.61 -0.03
N ASP A 46 -15.93 -9.70 0.81
CA ASP A 46 -17.25 -9.06 0.65
C ASP A 46 -17.24 -7.85 -0.29
N TRP A 47 -16.07 -7.43 -0.81
CA TRP A 47 -15.96 -6.27 -1.67
C TRP A 47 -16.24 -6.57 -3.13
N THR A 48 -17.01 -5.67 -3.75
CA THR A 48 -17.08 -5.52 -5.21
C THR A 48 -15.80 -4.88 -5.77
N VAL A 49 -15.65 -4.90 -7.09
CA VAL A 49 -14.60 -4.14 -7.80
C VAL A 49 -14.64 -2.67 -7.40
N ARG A 50 -15.82 -2.06 -7.31
CA ARG A 50 -15.98 -0.66 -6.89
C ARG A 50 -15.52 -0.42 -5.46
N ASP A 51 -15.87 -1.29 -4.53
CA ASP A 51 -15.47 -1.16 -3.13
C ASP A 51 -13.95 -1.32 -2.99
N LEU A 52 -13.34 -2.27 -3.72
CA LEU A 52 -11.89 -2.46 -3.73
C LEU A 52 -11.18 -1.24 -4.32
N VAL A 53 -11.65 -0.69 -5.45
CA VAL A 53 -11.08 0.55 -6.03
C VAL A 53 -11.22 1.73 -5.07
N GLY A 54 -12.36 1.85 -4.39
CA GLY A 54 -12.57 2.82 -3.32
C GLY A 54 -11.55 2.66 -2.19
N HIS A 55 -11.41 1.44 -1.67
CA HIS A 55 -10.46 1.11 -0.62
C HIS A 55 -9.02 1.41 -1.03
N THR A 56 -8.58 0.96 -2.20
CA THR A 56 -7.24 1.20 -2.73
C THR A 56 -6.97 2.70 -2.92
N SER A 57 -7.96 3.48 -3.36
CA SER A 57 -7.85 4.94 -3.48
C SER A 57 -7.55 5.63 -2.16
N ARG A 58 -7.95 5.04 -1.02
CA ARG A 58 -7.62 5.59 0.30
C ARG A 58 -6.11 5.65 0.55
N ALA A 59 -5.32 4.77 -0.03
CA ALA A 59 -3.86 4.83 0.07
C ALA A 59 -3.27 6.10 -0.56
N LEU A 60 -3.96 6.72 -1.52
CA LEU A 60 -3.63 8.06 -2.05
C LEU A 60 -4.23 9.15 -1.18
N LEU A 61 -5.53 9.03 -0.86
CA LEU A 61 -6.28 10.08 -0.14
C LEU A 61 -5.77 10.32 1.28
N THR A 62 -5.25 9.30 1.98
CA THR A 62 -4.64 9.52 3.30
C THR A 62 -3.32 10.27 3.20
N VAL A 63 -2.50 10.00 2.18
CA VAL A 63 -1.27 10.77 1.93
C VAL A 63 -1.61 12.22 1.65
N GLU A 64 -2.60 12.46 0.79
CA GLU A 64 -3.10 13.80 0.51
C GLU A 64 -3.61 14.51 1.76
N ALA A 65 -4.45 13.85 2.56
CA ALA A 65 -5.00 14.43 3.78
C ALA A 65 -3.90 14.84 4.77
N TYR A 66 -2.88 13.98 4.94
CA TYR A 66 -1.79 14.25 5.89
C TYR A 66 -0.76 15.26 5.38
N LEU A 67 -0.76 15.58 4.08
CA LEU A 67 0.02 16.67 3.50
C LEU A 67 -0.79 17.95 3.33
N GLY A 68 -2.09 17.92 3.60
CA GLY A 68 -3.00 19.04 3.42
C GLY A 68 -2.80 20.18 4.42
N PRO A 69 -3.36 21.37 4.14
CA PRO A 69 -3.26 22.53 5.03
C PRO A 69 -3.92 22.30 6.40
N ASP A 70 -4.90 21.40 6.45
CA ASP A 70 -5.60 21.01 7.70
C ASP A 70 -4.92 19.82 8.41
N ALA A 71 -3.70 19.44 8.00
CA ALA A 71 -2.96 18.34 8.62
C ALA A 71 -2.62 18.64 10.08
N GLY A 72 -2.97 17.71 10.98
CA GLY A 72 -2.73 17.79 12.41
C GLY A 72 -3.25 16.55 13.14
N PRO A 73 -3.07 16.47 14.47
CA PRO A 73 -3.65 15.42 15.32
C PRO A 73 -5.13 15.18 15.03
N GLY A 74 -5.47 14.00 14.51
CA GLY A 74 -6.85 13.65 14.16
C GLY A 74 -7.37 14.26 12.84
N ALA A 75 -6.49 14.82 12.01
CA ALA A 75 -6.81 15.16 10.62
C ALA A 75 -6.71 13.91 9.74
N GLY A 76 -7.70 13.72 8.85
CA GLY A 76 -7.78 12.59 7.92
C GLY A 76 -8.89 11.58 8.26
N PRO A 77 -9.17 10.64 7.35
CA PRO A 77 -10.40 9.83 7.39
C PRO A 77 -10.44 8.79 8.52
N ASP A 78 -9.34 8.59 9.25
CA ASP A 78 -9.19 7.53 10.27
C ASP A 78 -8.60 8.06 11.60
N ALA A 79 -8.88 9.30 12.01
CA ALA A 79 -8.36 9.90 13.26
C ALA A 79 -8.34 8.94 14.47
N GLY A 80 -7.16 8.71 15.07
CA GLY A 80 -6.95 7.70 16.13
C GLY A 80 -6.45 8.25 17.47
N LEU A 81 -6.24 7.33 18.43
CA LEU A 81 -6.31 7.58 19.88
C LEU A 81 -5.05 8.15 20.57
N ASP A 82 -3.94 8.36 19.87
CA ASP A 82 -2.73 8.90 20.51
C ASP A 82 -1.81 9.63 19.51
N ALA A 83 -2.18 10.86 19.16
CA ALA A 83 -1.41 11.69 18.22
C ALA A 83 -0.02 12.11 18.75
N GLY A 84 0.35 11.74 19.99
CA GLY A 84 1.65 12.03 20.59
C GLY A 84 2.71 10.94 20.37
N ALA A 85 2.30 9.68 20.12
CA ALA A 85 3.24 8.57 19.95
C ALA A 85 3.99 8.68 18.60
N THR A 86 5.28 8.30 18.59
CA THR A 86 6.08 8.24 17.36
C THR A 86 6.21 6.80 16.87
N VAL A 87 5.78 6.54 15.64
CA VAL A 87 5.94 5.23 14.99
C VAL A 87 7.29 5.19 14.27
N ALA A 88 8.13 4.22 14.63
CA ALA A 88 9.55 4.22 14.28
C ALA A 88 9.88 3.61 12.91
N SER A 89 8.95 2.86 12.29
CA SER A 89 9.19 2.19 11.00
C SER A 89 7.88 1.85 10.29
N PRO A 90 7.92 1.60 8.97
CA PRO A 90 6.75 1.09 8.24
C PRO A 90 6.24 -0.25 8.79
N ALA A 91 7.12 -1.14 9.25
CA ALA A 91 6.72 -2.43 9.83
C ALA A 91 6.05 -2.26 11.21
N ALA A 92 6.57 -1.36 12.05
CA ALA A 92 5.93 -0.98 13.32
C ALA A 92 4.55 -0.37 13.10
N TYR A 93 4.35 0.42 12.04
CA TYR A 93 3.03 0.92 11.64
C TYR A 93 2.05 -0.24 11.42
N TYR A 94 2.43 -1.27 10.66
CA TYR A 94 1.55 -2.44 10.45
C TYR A 94 1.29 -3.21 11.74
N GLY A 95 2.30 -3.38 12.61
CA GLY A 95 2.09 -4.01 13.92
C GLY A 95 1.03 -3.29 14.76
N LEU A 96 1.09 -1.95 14.81
CA LEU A 96 0.13 -1.12 15.54
C LEU A 96 -1.23 -1.04 14.82
N ALA A 97 -1.23 -0.86 13.50
CA ALA A 97 -2.43 -0.74 12.69
C ALA A 97 -3.25 -2.03 12.75
N MET A 98 -2.64 -3.19 12.57
CA MET A 98 -3.31 -4.49 12.65
C MET A 98 -3.87 -4.77 14.05
N ALA A 99 -3.18 -4.34 15.12
CA ALA A 99 -3.70 -4.44 16.48
C ALA A 99 -4.87 -3.47 16.76
N SER A 100 -4.98 -2.40 15.96
CA SER A 100 -6.00 -1.35 16.07
C SER A 100 -7.11 -1.48 15.03
N LEU A 101 -6.99 -2.41 14.08
CA LEU A 101 -8.03 -2.65 13.08
C LEU A 101 -9.30 -3.04 13.84
N GLY A 102 -10.35 -2.24 13.67
CA GLY A 102 -11.69 -2.65 14.06
C GLY A 102 -12.10 -3.95 13.34
N GLU A 103 -13.25 -4.50 13.71
CA GLU A 103 -13.80 -5.72 13.12
C GLU A 103 -13.70 -5.70 11.57
N PRO A 104 -13.40 -6.84 10.91
CA PRO A 104 -13.27 -6.92 9.45
C PRO A 104 -14.43 -6.27 8.67
N SER A 105 -15.64 -6.32 9.22
CA SER A 105 -16.84 -5.67 8.67
C SER A 105 -16.75 -4.14 8.64
N ALA A 106 -16.05 -3.51 9.60
CA ALA A 106 -15.83 -2.07 9.62
C ALA A 106 -14.82 -1.63 8.56
N VAL A 107 -13.80 -2.46 8.27
CA VAL A 107 -12.91 -2.25 7.12
C VAL A 107 -13.71 -2.37 5.84
N ALA A 108 -14.56 -3.39 5.74
CA ALA A 108 -15.41 -3.62 4.57
C ALA A 108 -16.33 -2.41 4.28
N ALA A 109 -17.03 -1.91 5.30
CA ALA A 109 -17.90 -0.75 5.19
C ALA A 109 -17.14 0.52 4.73
N ARG A 110 -15.94 0.78 5.26
CA ARG A 110 -15.12 1.91 4.80
C ARG A 110 -14.66 1.79 3.34
N GLY A 111 -14.46 0.57 2.85
CA GLY A 111 -14.20 0.31 1.43
C GLY A 111 -15.41 0.66 0.57
N HIS A 112 -16.60 0.25 1.00
CA HIS A 112 -17.85 0.57 0.33
C HIS A 112 -18.13 2.09 0.26
N ASP A 113 -18.03 2.78 1.39
CA ASP A 113 -18.23 4.23 1.46
C ASP A 113 -17.23 4.97 0.55
N ALA A 114 -15.97 4.53 0.53
CA ALA A 114 -14.95 5.09 -0.36
C ALA A 114 -15.27 4.82 -1.85
N GLY A 115 -15.80 3.64 -2.18
CA GLY A 115 -16.21 3.29 -3.55
C GLY A 115 -17.38 4.14 -4.03
N LEU A 116 -18.35 4.44 -3.16
CA LEU A 116 -19.45 5.36 -3.45
C LEU A 116 -18.95 6.79 -3.66
N ALA A 117 -18.02 7.25 -2.80
CA ALA A 117 -17.46 8.60 -2.84
C ALA A 117 -16.70 8.94 -4.14
N LEU A 118 -16.28 7.93 -4.91
CA LEU A 118 -15.68 8.13 -6.24
C LEU A 118 -16.67 8.68 -7.29
N GLY A 119 -17.97 8.66 -7.00
CA GLY A 119 -18.99 9.25 -7.87
C GLY A 119 -19.34 8.40 -9.10
N PRO A 120 -19.97 8.99 -10.12
CA PRO A 120 -20.48 8.26 -11.28
C PRO A 120 -19.40 7.87 -12.30
N ASP A 121 -18.21 8.49 -12.24
CA ASP A 121 -17.04 8.15 -13.07
C ASP A 121 -15.85 7.81 -12.16
N PRO A 122 -15.79 6.57 -11.63
CA PRO A 122 -14.74 6.20 -10.69
C PRO A 122 -13.34 6.18 -11.33
N ALA A 123 -13.23 5.79 -12.60
CA ALA A 123 -11.95 5.75 -13.30
C ALA A 123 -11.37 7.15 -13.50
N GLY A 124 -12.18 8.11 -13.98
CA GLY A 124 -11.77 9.50 -14.09
C GLY A 124 -11.42 10.13 -12.74
N MET A 125 -12.18 9.81 -11.69
CA MET A 125 -11.90 10.28 -10.33
C MET A 125 -10.57 9.74 -9.81
N VAL A 126 -10.27 8.45 -10.00
CA VAL A 126 -8.99 7.84 -9.60
C VAL A 126 -7.81 8.50 -10.32
N GLU A 127 -7.93 8.77 -11.62
CA GLU A 127 -6.88 9.47 -12.38
C GLU A 127 -6.61 10.87 -11.82
N ILE A 128 -7.68 11.61 -11.48
CA ILE A 128 -7.59 12.94 -10.88
C ILE A 128 -6.88 12.89 -9.53
N ILE A 129 -7.27 11.96 -8.65
CA ILE A 129 -6.66 11.76 -7.34
C ILE A 129 -5.18 11.42 -7.51
N ALA A 130 -4.86 10.41 -8.32
CA ALA A 130 -3.48 9.96 -8.52
C ALA A 130 -2.57 11.11 -8.99
N ARG A 131 -3.01 11.88 -9.99
CA ARG A 131 -2.23 13.03 -10.50
C ARG A 131 -1.95 14.08 -9.40
N ARG A 132 -2.97 14.40 -8.61
CA ARG A 132 -2.89 15.42 -7.54
C ARG A 132 -1.96 14.97 -6.41
N VAL A 133 -2.12 13.75 -5.92
CA VAL A 133 -1.30 13.21 -4.83
C VAL A 133 0.15 13.02 -5.27
N LEU A 134 0.39 12.59 -6.51
CA LEU A 134 1.76 12.47 -7.03
C LEU A 134 2.48 13.82 -7.10
N ALA A 135 1.78 14.89 -7.46
CA ALA A 135 2.35 16.24 -7.45
C ALA A 135 2.68 16.70 -6.01
N GLN A 136 1.81 16.42 -5.03
CA GLN A 136 2.08 16.74 -3.63
C GLN A 136 3.30 15.97 -3.09
N VAL A 137 3.36 14.65 -3.31
CA VAL A 137 4.48 13.81 -2.86
C VAL A 137 5.80 14.23 -3.52
N ALA A 138 5.77 14.65 -4.79
CA ALA A 138 6.97 15.15 -5.48
C ALA A 138 7.55 16.42 -4.84
N ALA A 139 6.70 17.28 -4.27
CA ALA A 139 7.09 18.54 -3.64
C ALA A 139 7.31 18.43 -2.11
N ALA A 140 6.97 17.30 -1.50
CA ALA A 140 6.98 17.14 -0.05
C ALA A 140 8.39 16.96 0.54
N ASP A 141 8.55 17.42 1.78
CA ASP A 141 9.72 17.13 2.62
C ASP A 141 9.62 15.68 3.16
N PRO A 142 10.62 14.80 2.94
CA PRO A 142 10.63 13.45 3.53
C PRO A 142 10.53 13.43 5.06
N GLU A 143 10.97 14.50 5.72
CA GLU A 143 10.93 14.64 7.18
C GLU A 143 9.60 15.18 7.71
N ALA A 144 8.67 15.58 6.83
CA ALA A 144 7.36 16.05 7.23
C ALA A 144 6.67 14.99 8.11
N ARG A 145 6.18 15.41 9.28
CA ARG A 145 5.47 14.52 10.19
C ARG A 145 4.03 14.35 9.72
N VAL A 146 3.65 13.12 9.40
CA VAL A 146 2.27 12.74 9.11
C VAL A 146 1.62 12.16 10.36
N GLU A 147 0.39 12.55 10.62
CA GLU A 147 -0.39 12.10 11.78
C GLU A 147 -1.29 10.95 11.34
N THR A 148 -0.96 9.74 11.77
CA THR A 148 -1.73 8.55 11.42
C THR A 148 -2.61 8.10 12.59
N PRO A 149 -3.57 7.18 12.36
CA PRO A 149 -4.45 6.68 13.42
C PRO A 149 -3.69 6.02 14.59
N VAL A 150 -2.48 5.53 14.31
CA VAL A 150 -1.64 4.78 15.27
C VAL A 150 -0.43 5.56 15.75
N GLY A 151 -0.43 6.89 15.54
CA GLY A 151 0.64 7.79 15.95
C GLY A 151 1.30 8.50 14.77
N GLY A 152 2.12 9.50 15.08
CA GLY A 152 2.83 10.28 14.07
C GLY A 152 4.11 9.61 13.58
N MET A 153 4.45 9.81 12.32
CA MET A 153 5.68 9.29 11.72
C MET A 153 6.18 10.20 10.59
N ARG A 154 7.43 10.03 10.16
CA ARG A 154 7.96 10.76 9.00
C ARG A 154 7.25 10.30 7.74
N LEU A 155 7.02 11.22 6.80
CA LEU A 155 6.43 10.90 5.49
C LEU A 155 7.25 9.81 4.77
N ALA A 156 8.58 9.89 4.85
CA ALA A 156 9.48 8.88 4.27
C ALA A 156 9.25 7.45 4.83
N ASP A 157 8.78 7.34 6.08
CA ASP A 157 8.45 6.05 6.71
C ASP A 157 6.98 5.65 6.47
N TYR A 158 6.09 6.62 6.25
CA TYR A 158 4.68 6.35 5.96
C TYR A 158 4.44 5.91 4.52
N LEU A 159 5.12 6.54 3.55
CA LEU A 159 4.90 6.31 2.11
C LEU A 159 5.11 4.84 1.67
N PRO A 160 6.07 4.07 2.22
CA PRO A 160 6.17 2.64 1.95
C PRO A 160 4.93 1.85 2.35
N THR A 161 4.23 2.25 3.43
CA THR A 161 3.00 1.57 3.84
C THR A 161 1.92 1.76 2.79
N ARG A 162 1.78 2.96 2.22
CA ARG A 162 0.76 3.27 1.21
C ARG A 162 1.11 2.71 -0.16
N THR A 163 2.40 2.67 -0.49
CA THR A 163 2.91 1.95 -1.68
C THR A 163 2.54 0.48 -1.61
N PHE A 164 2.65 -0.14 -0.43
CA PHE A 164 2.28 -1.54 -0.22
C PHE A 164 0.79 -1.79 -0.45
N GLU A 165 -0.09 -1.00 0.17
CA GLU A 165 -1.55 -1.11 -0.02
C GLU A 165 -1.95 -0.94 -1.50
N LEU A 166 -1.42 0.09 -2.16
CA LEU A 166 -1.65 0.33 -3.59
C LEU A 166 -1.25 -0.90 -4.41
N THR A 167 -0.07 -1.45 -4.13
CA THR A 167 0.48 -2.54 -4.92
C THR A 167 -0.30 -3.84 -4.70
N VAL A 168 -0.54 -4.23 -3.44
CA VAL A 168 -1.25 -5.47 -3.12
C VAL A 168 -2.69 -5.42 -3.63
N HIS A 169 -3.42 -4.34 -3.39
CA HIS A 169 -4.82 -4.28 -3.82
C HIS A 169 -4.98 -4.05 -5.33
N THR A 170 -3.97 -3.50 -6.01
CA THR A 170 -3.96 -3.54 -7.48
C THR A 170 -3.70 -4.95 -8.00
N CYS A 171 -2.89 -5.78 -7.31
CA CYS A 171 -2.81 -7.21 -7.62
C CYS A 171 -4.15 -7.91 -7.44
N ASP A 172 -4.85 -7.65 -6.32
CA ASP A 172 -6.18 -8.22 -6.05
C ASP A 172 -7.17 -7.82 -7.15
N LEU A 173 -7.18 -6.55 -7.55
CA LEU A 173 -8.02 -6.03 -8.62
C LEU A 173 -7.71 -6.68 -9.98
N ALA A 174 -6.43 -6.75 -10.36
CA ALA A 174 -6.02 -7.37 -11.61
C ALA A 174 -6.37 -8.86 -11.65
N ALA A 175 -6.23 -9.58 -10.52
CA ALA A 175 -6.64 -10.97 -10.39
C ALA A 175 -8.16 -11.14 -10.48
N ALA A 176 -8.92 -10.27 -9.81
CA ALA A 176 -10.39 -10.28 -9.86
C ALA A 176 -10.92 -10.04 -11.27
N LEU A 177 -10.34 -9.11 -12.03
CA LEU A 177 -10.75 -8.78 -13.39
C LEU A 177 -10.19 -9.75 -14.44
N GLY A 178 -9.12 -10.49 -14.12
CA GLY A 178 -8.41 -11.33 -15.08
C GLY A 178 -7.62 -10.52 -16.13
N VAL A 179 -7.19 -9.30 -15.77
CA VAL A 179 -6.44 -8.43 -16.69
C VAL A 179 -5.04 -9.01 -16.95
N PRO A 180 -4.69 -9.34 -18.20
CA PRO A 180 -3.35 -9.84 -18.52
C PRO A 180 -2.30 -8.75 -18.32
N ALA A 181 -1.13 -9.08 -17.76
CA ALA A 181 0.01 -8.18 -17.59
C ALA A 181 0.35 -7.32 -18.84
N ALA A 182 0.20 -7.88 -20.04
CA ALA A 182 0.46 -7.17 -21.30
C ALA A 182 -0.45 -5.94 -21.52
N ALA A 183 -1.70 -5.98 -21.05
CA ALA A 183 -2.64 -4.87 -21.15
C ALA A 183 -2.26 -3.69 -20.23
N LEU A 184 -1.39 -3.93 -19.24
CA LEU A 184 -0.94 -2.93 -18.27
C LEU A 184 0.43 -2.32 -18.62
N GLY A 185 1.00 -2.65 -19.80
CA GLY A 185 2.28 -2.12 -20.24
C GLY A 185 3.49 -2.62 -19.44
N VAL A 186 3.33 -3.73 -18.70
CA VAL A 186 4.39 -4.36 -17.91
C VAL A 186 4.73 -5.72 -18.52
N PRO A 187 6.03 -6.12 -18.63
CA PRO A 187 6.40 -7.43 -19.17
C PRO A 187 5.67 -8.55 -18.45
N ALA A 188 5.20 -9.56 -19.19
CA ALA A 188 4.61 -10.75 -18.61
C ALA A 188 5.58 -11.35 -17.57
N ALA A 189 5.07 -11.64 -16.37
CA ALA A 189 5.83 -12.31 -15.34
C ALA A 189 6.31 -13.69 -15.84
N ALA A 190 7.36 -14.22 -15.20
CA ALA A 190 7.80 -15.59 -15.43
C ALA A 190 6.62 -16.58 -15.33
N LEU A 191 6.66 -17.63 -16.17
CA LEU A 191 5.63 -18.67 -16.40
C LEU A 191 4.54 -18.78 -15.31
N GLY A 192 3.31 -18.34 -15.64
CA GLY A 192 2.10 -18.69 -14.91
C GLY A 192 1.51 -17.62 -13.97
N VAL A 193 2.10 -16.42 -13.89
CA VAL A 193 1.54 -15.31 -13.09
C VAL A 193 0.80 -14.31 -14.00
N PRO A 194 -0.52 -14.09 -13.82
CA PRO A 194 -1.32 -13.25 -14.73
C PRO A 194 -1.08 -11.74 -14.55
N VAL A 195 -0.50 -11.33 -13.41
CA VAL A 195 -0.27 -9.93 -13.03
C VAL A 195 1.23 -9.64 -13.00
N SER A 196 1.62 -8.48 -13.54
CA SER A 196 3.00 -8.00 -13.45
C SER A 196 3.03 -6.66 -12.73
N VAL A 197 3.92 -6.57 -11.74
CA VAL A 197 4.01 -5.45 -10.80
C VAL A 197 5.20 -4.58 -11.20
N PRO A 198 5.10 -3.24 -11.20
CA PRO A 198 6.24 -2.37 -11.49
C PRO A 198 7.42 -2.64 -10.54
N ASP A 199 8.63 -2.81 -11.09
CA ASP A 199 9.84 -3.20 -10.33
C ASP A 199 10.11 -2.35 -9.08
N ALA A 200 9.93 -1.03 -9.18
CA ALA A 200 10.13 -0.12 -8.06
C ALA A 200 9.14 -0.39 -6.91
N ALA A 201 7.86 -0.61 -7.24
CA ALA A 201 6.82 -0.94 -6.27
C ALA A 201 7.04 -2.34 -5.68
N ALA A 202 7.37 -3.33 -6.52
CA ALA A 202 7.69 -4.68 -6.09
C ALA A 202 8.89 -4.70 -5.12
N SER A 203 9.97 -3.98 -5.44
CA SER A 203 11.14 -3.90 -4.57
C SER A 203 10.81 -3.29 -3.20
N ALA A 204 10.02 -2.20 -3.16
CA ALA A 204 9.60 -1.58 -1.93
C ALA A 204 8.72 -2.51 -1.07
N CYS A 205 7.75 -3.18 -1.68
CA CYS A 205 6.86 -4.11 -1.00
C CYS A 205 7.60 -5.33 -0.44
N LEU A 206 8.52 -5.92 -1.21
CA LEU A 206 9.31 -7.08 -0.78
C LEU A 206 10.25 -6.73 0.40
N ARG A 207 10.82 -5.52 0.44
CA ARG A 207 11.61 -5.06 1.60
C ARG A 207 10.74 -4.97 2.85
N LEU A 208 9.55 -4.38 2.75
CA LEU A 208 8.62 -4.28 3.87
C LEU A 208 8.15 -5.67 4.35
N LEU A 209 7.82 -6.59 3.45
CA LEU A 209 7.46 -7.97 3.80
C LEU A 209 8.61 -8.69 4.52
N ALA A 210 9.86 -8.47 4.09
CA ALA A 210 11.03 -9.01 4.76
C ALA A 210 11.19 -8.44 6.18
N ASP A 211 11.00 -7.14 6.37
CA ASP A 211 11.05 -6.52 7.69
C ASP A 211 9.94 -7.05 8.61
N LEU A 212 8.71 -7.18 8.12
CA LEU A 212 7.59 -7.79 8.84
C LEU A 212 7.86 -9.26 9.21
N ALA A 213 8.43 -10.03 8.28
CA ALA A 213 8.78 -11.43 8.54
C ALA A 213 9.85 -11.55 9.65
N VAL A 214 10.81 -10.63 9.70
CA VAL A 214 11.81 -10.59 10.77
C VAL A 214 11.16 -10.22 12.10
N GLU A 215 10.33 -9.18 12.14
CA GLU A 215 9.65 -8.72 13.36
C GLU A 215 8.71 -9.79 13.95
N LYS A 216 8.03 -10.57 13.10
CA LYS A 216 7.13 -11.65 13.52
C LYS A 216 7.83 -13.01 13.75
N GLY A 217 9.15 -13.10 13.58
CA GLY A 217 9.90 -14.35 13.74
C GLY A 217 9.65 -15.39 12.63
N LEU A 218 9.12 -14.96 11.49
CA LEU A 218 8.76 -15.80 10.33
C LEU A 218 9.84 -15.85 9.25
N ALA A 219 10.99 -15.20 9.47
CA ALA A 219 12.06 -15.09 8.48
C ALA A 219 12.57 -16.45 7.97
N ALA A 220 12.73 -17.45 8.83
CA ALA A 220 13.17 -18.78 8.41
C ALA A 220 12.17 -19.46 7.46
N THR A 221 10.88 -19.38 7.78
CA THR A 221 9.80 -19.91 6.93
C THR A 221 9.80 -19.25 5.56
N LEU A 222 9.88 -17.92 5.51
CA LEU A 222 9.91 -17.18 4.26
C LEU A 222 11.17 -17.48 3.44
N LEU A 223 12.34 -17.54 4.06
CA LEU A 223 13.60 -17.86 3.39
C LEU A 223 13.59 -19.27 2.79
N LEU A 224 13.13 -20.27 3.55
CA LEU A 224 13.04 -21.63 3.04
C LEU A 224 12.08 -21.72 1.85
N ALA A 225 10.90 -21.09 1.95
CA ALA A 225 9.93 -21.14 0.89
C ALA A 225 10.37 -20.37 -0.37
N ALA A 226 10.84 -19.12 -0.23
CA ALA A 226 11.28 -18.28 -1.34
C ALA A 226 12.52 -18.83 -2.07
N THR A 227 13.21 -19.80 -1.47
CA THR A 227 14.38 -20.46 -2.07
C THR A 227 14.14 -21.92 -2.48
N GLY A 228 12.87 -22.35 -2.52
CA GLY A 228 12.49 -23.68 -3.01
C GLY A 228 12.76 -24.84 -2.05
N ARG A 229 12.94 -24.56 -0.76
CA ARG A 229 13.24 -25.56 0.29
C ARG A 229 12.00 -26.02 1.06
N GLY A 230 10.82 -25.60 0.62
CA GLY A 230 9.52 -26.00 1.15
C GLY A 230 8.40 -25.11 0.60
N PRO A 231 7.13 -25.51 0.74
CA PRO A 231 6.02 -24.61 0.44
C PRO A 231 5.85 -23.55 1.54
N LEU A 232 5.17 -22.45 1.21
CA LEU A 232 4.58 -21.61 2.27
C LEU A 232 3.45 -22.40 2.95
N PRO A 233 3.33 -22.36 4.29
CA PRO A 233 2.20 -22.96 4.99
C PRO A 233 0.86 -22.42 4.49
N ALA A 234 -0.20 -23.23 4.56
CA ALA A 234 -1.55 -22.76 4.26
C ALA A 234 -1.92 -21.59 5.19
N GLY A 235 -2.45 -20.51 4.63
CA GLY A 235 -2.79 -19.30 5.38
C GLY A 235 -1.58 -18.49 5.86
N PHE A 236 -0.37 -18.73 5.34
CA PHE A 236 0.81 -17.96 5.70
C PHE A 236 0.62 -16.47 5.40
N THR A 237 0.85 -15.64 6.41
CA THR A 237 0.84 -14.18 6.33
C THR A 237 1.96 -13.61 7.21
N VAL A 238 2.55 -12.51 6.75
CA VAL A 238 3.42 -11.66 7.59
C VAL A 238 2.72 -10.35 7.98
N LEU A 239 1.46 -10.17 7.56
CA LEU A 239 0.54 -9.16 8.04
C LEU A 239 -0.16 -9.67 9.31
#